data_AF-A0A8T1VU61-F1
#
_entry.id   AF-A0A8T1VU61-F1
#
_cell.length_a   1.000
_cell.length_b   1.000
_cell.length_c   1.000
_cell.angle_alpha   90.00
_cell.angle_beta   90.00
_cell.angle_gamma   90.00
#
_symmetry.space_group_name_H-M   'P 1'
#
loop_
_entity.id
_entity.type
_entity.pdbx_description
1 polymer ?
#
loop_
_entity_poly.entity_id
_entity_poly.type
_entity_poly.pdbx_seq_one_letter_code
_entity_poly.pdbx_strand_id
1 'polypeptide(L)'
;MGKFPLSRDPFPPVTLSAEQQDALEALAEQQLAMAEAQLDRHILDNSVVDRRRWKPLKTRGRISLFRERSSAAFHRHCHSRSQFQPSTSAVLGTQNDDDWPLPQLLGAGTLEGTLEDVMYGIHAPTAVHVIAKAVISEDEVVDAAVLQELKGPTIAHPFRFLGLKWLVKAHPVAMGALVLPRDIVYVEHAGIKTRADGSKLGHFLIHSAELPQIPTI
;
A
#
# COMPACT_ATOMS: atom_id res chain seq x y z
N MET A 1 17.59 -18.33 12.35
CA MET A 1 17.20 -17.03 11.76
C MET A 1 17.98 -16.86 10.47
N GLY A 2 17.30 -16.74 9.33
CA GLY A 2 17.97 -16.57 8.03
C GLY A 2 18.71 -15.23 7.96
N LYS A 3 19.83 -15.18 7.24
CA LYS A 3 20.53 -13.94 6.93
C LYS A 3 19.90 -13.34 5.67
N PHE A 4 19.44 -12.10 5.77
CA PHE A 4 18.91 -11.33 4.63
C PHE A 4 20.01 -10.46 3.99
N PRO A 5 19.93 -10.14 2.68
CA PRO A 5 18.99 -10.72 1.72
C PRO A 5 19.25 -12.23 1.54
N LEU A 6 18.20 -12.99 1.22
CA LEU A 6 18.32 -14.42 1.03
C LEU A 6 19.28 -14.72 -0.13
N SER A 7 20.13 -15.74 0.05
CA SER A 7 21.18 -16.08 -0.92
C SER A 7 20.65 -16.76 -2.20
N ARG A 8 19.36 -17.10 -2.23
CA ARG A 8 18.63 -17.70 -3.36
C ARG A 8 17.27 -17.03 -3.46
N ASP A 9 16.68 -17.10 -4.65
CA ASP A 9 15.31 -16.65 -4.88
C ASP A 9 14.37 -17.30 -3.85
N PRO A 10 13.70 -16.52 -2.99
CA PRO A 10 12.93 -17.06 -1.87
C PRO A 10 11.78 -17.97 -2.27
N PHE A 11 11.26 -17.81 -3.50
CA PHE A 11 10.06 -18.48 -3.94
C PHE A 11 10.26 -19.15 -5.30
N PRO A 12 9.57 -20.27 -5.57
CA PRO A 12 9.42 -20.72 -6.94
C PRO A 12 8.71 -19.63 -7.77
N PRO A 13 8.88 -19.60 -9.11
CA PRO A 13 8.17 -18.65 -9.96
C PRO A 13 6.66 -18.69 -9.69
N VAL A 14 6.12 -17.59 -9.17
CA VAL A 14 4.69 -17.45 -8.87
C VAL A 14 3.97 -17.36 -10.20
N THR A 15 3.24 -18.41 -10.58
CA THR A 15 2.46 -18.43 -11.82
C THR A 15 0.99 -18.27 -11.47
N LEU A 16 0.43 -17.10 -11.80
CA LEU A 16 -0.98 -16.81 -11.61
C LEU A 16 -1.79 -17.19 -12.85
N SER A 17 -2.95 -17.82 -12.67
CA SER A 17 -3.92 -18.00 -13.75
C SER A 17 -4.47 -16.65 -14.23
N ALA A 18 -5.00 -16.58 -15.45
CA ALA A 18 -5.63 -15.36 -15.96
C ALA A 18 -6.73 -14.85 -15.01
N GLU A 19 -7.55 -15.75 -14.45
CA GLU A 19 -8.59 -15.41 -13.46
C GLU A 19 -8.01 -14.78 -12.19
N GLN A 20 -6.87 -15.28 -11.70
CA GLN A 20 -6.19 -14.70 -10.53
C GLN A 20 -5.60 -13.32 -10.84
N GLN A 21 -5.03 -13.13 -12.05
CA GLN A 21 -4.51 -11.84 -12.48
C GLN A 21 -5.63 -10.80 -12.59
N ASP A 22 -6.75 -11.17 -13.22
CA ASP A 22 -7.93 -10.32 -13.35
C ASP A 22 -8.53 -9.97 -11.98
N ALA A 23 -8.56 -10.90 -11.04
CA ALA A 23 -9.04 -10.66 -9.67
C ALA A 23 -8.15 -9.66 -8.91
N LEU A 24 -6.82 -9.76 -9.04
CA LEU A 24 -5.89 -8.81 -8.40
C LEU A 24 -5.98 -7.42 -9.03
N GLU A 25 -6.15 -7.35 -10.34
CA GLU A 25 -6.40 -6.09 -11.04
C GLU A 25 -7.70 -5.44 -10.58
N ALA A 26 -8.80 -6.19 -10.55
CA ALA A 26 -10.09 -5.70 -10.09
C ALA A 26 -10.04 -5.21 -8.64
N LEU A 27 -9.33 -5.93 -7.75
CA LEU A 27 -9.09 -5.51 -6.37
C LEU A 27 -8.34 -4.18 -6.32
N ALA A 28 -7.25 -4.05 -7.07
CA ALA A 28 -6.44 -2.83 -7.10
C ALA A 28 -7.22 -1.62 -7.62
N GLU A 29 -8.01 -1.79 -8.69
CA GLU A 29 -8.87 -0.74 -9.24
C GLU A 29 -10.01 -0.36 -8.29
N GLN A 30 -10.62 -1.35 -7.61
CA GLN A 30 -11.64 -1.08 -6.60
C GLN A 30 -11.08 -0.27 -5.43
N GLN A 31 -9.93 -0.65 -4.89
CA GLN A 31 -9.29 0.08 -3.78
C GLN A 31 -8.89 1.49 -4.21
N LEU A 32 -8.40 1.66 -5.45
CA LEU A 32 -8.09 2.98 -6.00
C LEU A 32 -9.35 3.84 -6.15
N ALA A 33 -10.43 3.31 -6.70
CA ALA A 33 -11.70 4.03 -6.84
C ALA A 33 -12.27 4.46 -5.47
N MET A 34 -12.13 3.62 -4.44
CA MET A 34 -12.51 3.99 -3.08
C MET A 34 -11.65 5.14 -2.53
N ALA A 35 -10.34 5.10 -2.73
CA ALA A 35 -9.43 6.16 -2.31
C ALA A 35 -9.68 7.48 -3.07
N GLU A 36 -9.97 7.41 -4.37
CA GLU A 36 -10.35 8.56 -5.20
C GLU A 36 -11.64 9.21 -4.67
N ALA A 37 -12.68 8.42 -4.39
CA ALA A 37 -13.92 8.94 -3.83
C ALA A 37 -13.74 9.62 -2.45
N GLN A 38 -12.81 9.11 -1.63
CA GLN A 38 -12.45 9.75 -0.35
C GLN A 38 -11.71 11.08 -0.57
N LEU A 39 -10.78 11.13 -1.52
CA LEU A 39 -10.04 12.33 -1.89
C LEU A 39 -10.98 13.39 -2.47
N ASP A 40 -11.90 13.02 -3.36
CA ASP A 40 -12.86 13.94 -3.96
C ASP A 40 -13.76 14.57 -2.90
N ARG A 41 -14.25 13.76 -1.94
CA ARG A 41 -15.00 14.29 -0.80
C ARG A 41 -14.17 15.29 0.01
N HIS A 42 -12.90 14.97 0.26
CA HIS A 42 -12.01 15.86 1.00
C HIS A 42 -11.77 17.19 0.26
N ILE A 43 -11.64 17.15 -1.07
CA ILE A 43 -11.51 18.34 -1.92
C ILE A 43 -12.78 19.19 -1.86
N LEU A 44 -13.96 18.56 -1.94
CA LEU A 44 -15.25 19.25 -1.80
C LEU A 44 -15.41 19.92 -0.42
N ASP A 45 -14.85 19.33 0.63
CA ASP A 45 -14.77 19.90 1.98
C ASP A 45 -13.64 20.94 2.14
N ASN A 46 -13.24 21.59 1.04
CA ASN A 46 -12.17 22.59 0.95
C ASN A 46 -10.79 22.11 1.41
N SER A 47 -10.52 20.80 1.32
CA SER A 47 -9.26 20.17 1.76
C SER A 47 -8.93 20.43 3.24
N VAL A 48 -9.95 20.66 4.08
CA VAL A 48 -9.79 20.88 5.52
C VAL A 48 -9.91 19.55 6.26
N VAL A 49 -8.89 19.21 7.04
CA VAL A 49 -8.91 18.00 7.88
C VAL A 49 -9.80 18.23 9.11
N ASP A 50 -10.92 17.52 9.20
CA ASP A 50 -11.82 17.55 10.36
C ASP A 50 -11.11 17.08 11.63
N ARG A 51 -10.84 18.02 12.55
CA ARG A 51 -10.12 17.77 13.81
C ARG A 51 -10.95 17.03 14.87
N ARG A 52 -12.28 16.95 14.69
CA ARG A 52 -13.17 16.15 15.54
C ARG A 52 -13.02 14.67 15.23
N ARG A 53 -12.73 14.32 13.97
CA ARG A 53 -12.44 12.97 13.52
C ARG A 53 -10.95 12.63 13.58
N TRP A 54 -10.08 13.55 13.18
CA TRP A 54 -8.64 13.31 13.01
C TRP A 54 -7.82 13.95 14.12
N LYS A 55 -7.13 13.11 14.91
CA LYS A 55 -6.15 13.55 15.92
C LYS A 55 -4.77 13.72 15.27
N PRO A 56 -4.12 14.89 15.37
CA PRO A 56 -2.77 15.08 14.84
C PRO A 56 -1.77 14.16 15.56
N LEU A 57 -0.84 13.60 14.80
CA LEU A 57 0.26 12.77 15.30
C LEU A 57 1.60 13.50 15.18
N LYS A 58 1.99 13.85 13.95
CA LYS A 58 3.31 14.40 13.64
C LYS A 58 3.22 15.28 12.39
N THR A 59 3.99 16.36 12.37
CA THR A 59 4.18 17.20 11.19
C THR A 59 5.66 17.20 10.82
N ARG A 60 5.98 17.00 9.54
CA ARG A 60 7.34 17.10 8.99
C ARG A 60 7.27 17.99 7.75
N GLY A 61 7.94 19.13 7.80
CA GLY A 61 7.84 20.14 6.75
C GLY A 61 6.39 20.56 6.53
N ARG A 62 5.91 20.43 5.30
CA ARG A 62 4.53 20.80 4.89
C ARG A 62 3.56 19.62 4.86
N ILE A 63 3.91 18.48 5.46
CA ILE A 63 3.04 17.29 5.57
C ILE A 63 2.71 17.03 7.03
N SER A 64 1.41 16.87 7.32
CA SER A 64 0.90 16.48 8.63
C SER A 64 0.26 15.10 8.58
N LEU A 65 0.58 14.27 9.55
CA LEU A 65 -0.02 12.96 9.79
C LEU A 65 -1.05 13.04 10.91
N PHE A 66 -2.18 12.38 10.69
CA PHE A 66 -3.29 12.29 11.59
C PHE A 66 -3.68 10.84 11.80
N ARG A 67 -4.19 10.52 12.99
CA ARG A 67 -4.85 9.26 13.30
C ARG A 67 -6.33 9.50 13.49
N GLU A 68 -7.16 8.62 12.95
CA GLU A 68 -8.58 8.67 13.25
C GLU A 68 -8.81 8.49 14.76
N ARG A 69 -9.71 9.29 15.32
CA ARG A 69 -10.18 9.11 16.69
C ARG A 69 -11.15 7.95 16.67
N SER A 70 -10.77 6.85 17.31
CA SER A 70 -11.67 5.75 17.61
C SER A 70 -12.77 6.24 18.53
N SER A 71 -13.92 6.59 17.97
CA SER A 71 -15.18 6.45 18.70
C SER A 71 -15.81 5.15 18.20
N ALA A 72 -16.26 4.30 19.11
CA ALA A 72 -17.03 3.11 18.77
C ALA A 72 -18.27 3.42 17.88
N ALA A 73 -18.67 4.71 17.78
CA ALA A 73 -19.71 5.19 16.87
C ALA A 73 -19.23 5.45 15.42
N PHE A 74 -17.98 5.86 15.19
CA PHE A 74 -17.46 6.10 13.83
C PHE A 74 -17.04 4.81 13.12
N HIS A 75 -16.57 3.80 13.85
CA HIS A 75 -16.25 2.48 13.27
C HIS A 75 -17.49 1.83 12.62
N ARG A 76 -18.68 2.08 13.19
CA ARG A 76 -19.95 1.67 12.59
C ARG A 76 -20.26 2.39 11.28
N HIS A 77 -19.80 3.62 11.06
CA HIS A 77 -20.20 4.36 9.85
C HIS A 77 -19.44 3.89 8.58
N CYS A 78 -18.22 3.37 8.73
CA CYS A 78 -17.45 2.81 7.61
C CYS A 78 -17.85 1.35 7.34
N HIS A 79 -18.16 0.58 8.39
CA HIS A 79 -18.49 -0.84 8.27
C HIS A 79 -20.00 -1.15 8.17
N SER A 80 -20.90 -0.23 8.58
CA SER A 80 -22.36 -0.49 8.53
C SER A 80 -23.00 -0.11 7.18
N ARG A 81 -22.33 0.66 6.33
CA ARG A 81 -22.84 0.97 4.98
C ARG A 81 -22.21 0.13 3.87
N SER A 82 -21.29 -0.75 4.25
CA SER A 82 -20.87 -1.87 3.43
C SER A 82 -21.75 -3.09 3.77
N GLN A 83 -22.96 -3.14 3.20
CA GLN A 83 -23.66 -4.42 3.03
C GLN A 83 -22.92 -5.36 2.05
N PHE A 84 -21.77 -4.94 1.54
CA PHE A 84 -20.75 -5.82 1.01
C PHE A 84 -19.72 -6.08 2.12
N GLN A 85 -19.85 -7.23 2.75
CA GLN A 85 -18.72 -7.93 3.36
C GLN A 85 -17.47 -7.74 2.45
N PRO A 86 -16.35 -7.17 2.91
CA PRO A 86 -15.08 -7.37 2.23
C PRO A 86 -14.62 -8.78 2.57
N SER A 87 -15.33 -9.78 2.06
CA SER A 87 -14.81 -11.14 1.91
C SER A 87 -13.83 -11.13 0.74
N THR A 88 -12.74 -10.37 0.84
CA THR A 88 -11.66 -10.40 -0.17
C THR A 88 -10.28 -10.56 0.42
N SER A 89 -10.12 -10.60 1.75
CA SER A 89 -8.98 -11.29 2.36
C SER A 89 -9.03 -12.80 2.06
N ALA A 90 -10.23 -13.33 1.80
CA ALA A 90 -10.42 -14.71 1.38
C ALA A 90 -10.49 -14.83 -0.14
N VAL A 91 -9.34 -14.69 -0.83
CA VAL A 91 -9.20 -15.54 -2.03
C VAL A 91 -8.91 -16.97 -1.58
N LEU A 92 -8.12 -17.18 -0.51
CA LEU A 92 -7.83 -18.52 0.04
C LEU A 92 -7.56 -18.54 1.57
N GLY A 93 -8.51 -18.07 2.40
CA GLY A 93 -8.38 -18.23 3.86
C GLY A 93 -9.45 -17.52 4.69
N THR A 94 -10.06 -18.23 5.64
CA THR A 94 -11.03 -17.67 6.62
C THR A 94 -10.31 -17.32 7.91
N GLN A 95 -10.14 -16.04 8.24
CA GLN A 95 -9.80 -15.61 9.60
C GLN A 95 -10.67 -14.42 10.04
N ASN A 96 -11.08 -14.47 11.32
CA ASN A 96 -11.96 -13.49 11.97
C ASN A 96 -11.14 -12.29 12.47
N ASP A 97 -11.30 -11.13 11.82
CA ASP A 97 -10.61 -9.84 12.09
C ASP A 97 -11.21 -9.03 13.27
N ASP A 98 -11.78 -9.68 14.30
CA ASP A 98 -12.64 -8.98 15.28
C ASP A 98 -11.95 -8.44 16.56
N ASP A 99 -10.65 -8.65 16.79
CA ASP A 99 -10.06 -8.36 18.12
C ASP A 99 -9.26 -7.04 18.23
N TRP A 100 -8.92 -6.38 17.10
CA TRP A 100 -8.28 -5.05 17.15
C TRP A 100 -8.51 -4.25 15.86
N PRO A 101 -9.34 -3.19 15.87
CA PRO A 101 -9.54 -2.39 14.67
C PRO A 101 -8.24 -1.70 14.26
N LEU A 102 -7.78 -1.96 13.03
CA LEU A 102 -6.59 -1.34 12.47
C LEU A 102 -6.75 0.20 12.46
N PRO A 103 -5.79 0.96 13.00
CA PRO A 103 -5.90 2.42 13.05
C PRO A 103 -5.80 3.02 11.65
N GLN A 104 -6.77 3.86 11.28
CA GLN A 104 -6.68 4.65 10.05
C GLN A 104 -5.76 5.87 10.25
N LEU A 105 -4.90 6.10 9.27
CA LEU A 105 -3.99 7.25 9.20
C LEU A 105 -4.32 8.10 7.98
N LEU A 106 -4.25 9.41 8.15
CA LEU A 106 -4.38 10.39 7.07
C LEU A 106 -3.10 11.22 7.01
N GLY A 107 -2.46 11.26 5.84
CA GLY A 107 -1.42 12.24 5.53
C GLY A 107 -2.01 13.33 4.65
N ALA A 108 -1.85 14.59 5.05
CA ALA A 108 -2.27 15.73 4.24
C ALA A 108 -1.20 16.81 4.26
N GLY A 109 -0.94 17.41 3.11
CA GLY A 109 0.13 18.40 2.97
C GLY A 109 0.45 18.74 1.54
N THR A 110 1.59 19.41 1.37
CA THR A 110 2.11 19.81 0.06
C THR A 110 3.58 19.46 -0.05
N LEU A 111 4.03 19.15 -1.27
CA LEU A 111 5.42 18.88 -1.62
C LEU A 111 5.91 19.92 -2.64
N GLU A 112 7.20 20.21 -2.65
CA GLU A 112 7.82 21.02 -3.69
C GLU A 112 8.25 20.10 -4.83
N GLY A 113 8.04 20.52 -6.08
CA GLY A 113 8.32 19.71 -7.26
C GLY A 113 7.08 19.39 -8.08
N THR A 114 7.27 18.59 -9.12
CA THR A 114 6.20 18.11 -10.01
C THR A 114 5.60 16.82 -9.48
N LEU A 115 4.43 16.44 -10.02
CA LEU A 115 3.84 15.14 -9.71
C LEU A 115 4.77 14.00 -10.16
N GLU A 116 5.42 14.18 -11.30
CA GLU A 116 6.38 13.25 -11.88
C GLU A 116 7.62 13.07 -10.97
N ASP A 117 8.11 14.12 -10.31
CA ASP A 117 9.21 14.00 -9.32
C ASP A 117 8.81 13.13 -8.13
N VAL A 118 7.58 13.31 -7.63
CA VAL A 118 7.03 12.49 -6.53
C VAL A 118 6.88 11.04 -6.98
N MET A 119 6.32 10.81 -8.18
CA MET A 119 6.15 9.48 -8.72
C MET A 119 7.48 8.78 -8.99
N TYR A 120 8.52 9.51 -9.38
CA TYR A 120 9.87 8.96 -9.55
C TYR A 120 10.44 8.44 -8.23
N GLY A 121 10.24 9.16 -7.12
CA GLY A 121 10.67 8.71 -5.78
C GLY A 121 9.89 7.51 -5.24
N ILE A 122 8.68 7.28 -5.75
CA ILE A 122 7.81 6.18 -5.34
C ILE A 122 8.03 4.92 -6.20
N HIS A 123 8.23 5.12 -7.51
CA HIS A 123 8.22 4.06 -8.51
C HIS A 123 9.39 3.10 -8.31
N ALA A 124 9.07 1.83 -8.02
CA ALA A 124 10.06 0.81 -7.72
C ALA A 124 9.74 -0.53 -8.43
N PRO A 125 9.84 -0.60 -9.77
CA PRO A 125 9.32 -1.73 -10.55
C PRO A 125 10.14 -3.02 -10.41
N THR A 126 11.34 -2.97 -9.82
CA THR A 126 12.20 -4.14 -9.58
C THR A 126 12.64 -4.22 -8.13
N ALA A 127 13.09 -5.39 -7.68
CA ALA A 127 13.61 -5.59 -6.32
C ALA A 127 14.74 -4.61 -5.97
N VAL A 128 15.66 -4.37 -6.89
CA VAL A 128 16.76 -3.40 -6.71
C VAL A 128 16.22 -1.99 -6.46
N HIS A 129 15.18 -1.57 -7.18
CA HIS A 129 14.54 -0.28 -6.93
C HIS A 129 13.83 -0.23 -5.57
N VAL A 130 13.19 -1.33 -5.13
CA VAL A 130 12.56 -1.40 -3.80
C VAL A 130 13.61 -1.23 -2.70
N ILE A 131 14.74 -1.91 -2.80
CA ILE A 131 15.85 -1.77 -1.84
C ILE A 131 16.44 -0.36 -1.90
N ALA A 132 16.69 0.20 -3.09
CA ALA A 132 17.21 1.56 -3.23
C ALA A 132 16.26 2.60 -2.61
N LYS A 133 14.96 2.49 -2.87
CA LYS A 133 13.92 3.31 -2.26
C LYS A 133 13.96 3.20 -0.73
N ALA A 134 14.05 1.99 -0.19
CA ALA A 134 14.11 1.76 1.25
C ALA A 134 15.33 2.43 1.91
N VAL A 135 16.51 2.31 1.30
CA VAL A 135 17.72 2.98 1.79
C VAL A 135 17.55 4.50 1.82
N ILE A 136 16.98 5.09 0.76
CA ILE A 136 16.78 6.55 0.67
C ILE A 136 15.72 7.03 1.68
N SER A 137 14.66 6.24 1.89
CA SER A 137 13.58 6.60 2.81
C SER A 137 13.84 6.20 4.26
N GLU A 138 14.99 5.60 4.56
CA GLU A 138 15.29 4.97 5.85
C GLU A 138 14.20 3.96 6.27
N ASP A 139 13.67 3.21 5.30
CA ASP A 139 12.72 2.13 5.55
C ASP A 139 13.47 0.84 5.92
N GLU A 140 12.92 0.08 6.86
CA GLU A 140 13.53 -1.11 7.48
C GLU A 140 13.46 -2.35 6.57
N VAL A 141 13.37 -2.18 5.26
CA VAL A 141 13.31 -3.27 4.29
C VAL A 141 14.70 -3.86 4.10
N VAL A 142 14.85 -5.15 4.41
CA VAL A 142 16.12 -5.89 4.32
C VAL A 142 16.16 -6.90 3.19
N ASP A 143 15.01 -7.22 2.62
CA ASP A 143 14.89 -8.07 1.43
C ASP A 143 13.61 -7.73 0.66
N ALA A 144 13.63 -7.95 -0.64
CA ALA A 144 12.48 -7.69 -1.50
C ALA A 144 12.55 -8.51 -2.80
N ALA A 145 11.38 -8.86 -3.33
CA ALA A 145 11.23 -9.53 -4.61
C ALA A 145 9.99 -8.97 -5.33
N VAL A 146 10.07 -8.90 -6.66
CA VAL A 146 8.89 -8.72 -7.51
C VAL A 146 8.46 -10.09 -7.96
N LEU A 147 7.33 -10.56 -7.44
CA LEU A 147 6.86 -11.92 -7.65
C LEU A 147 6.24 -12.10 -9.03
N GLN A 148 5.42 -11.12 -9.43
CA GLN A 148 4.76 -11.10 -10.73
C GLN A 148 4.45 -9.67 -11.12
N GLU A 149 4.90 -9.26 -12.31
CA GLU A 149 4.42 -8.05 -12.97
C GLU A 149 3.19 -8.39 -13.81
N LEU A 150 2.08 -7.67 -13.58
CA LEU A 150 0.86 -7.75 -14.39
C LEU A 150 0.83 -6.64 -15.44
N LYS A 151 1.20 -5.42 -15.05
CA LYS A 151 1.37 -4.28 -15.96
C LYS A 151 2.61 -3.49 -15.58
N GLY A 152 3.58 -3.45 -16.48
CA GLY A 152 4.79 -2.65 -16.32
C GLY A 152 4.73 -1.24 -16.92
N PRO A 153 5.83 -0.49 -16.74
CA PRO A 153 6.06 0.80 -17.38
C PRO A 153 6.00 0.72 -18.90
N THR A 154 5.57 1.81 -19.53
CA THR A 154 5.65 2.00 -20.99
C THR A 154 6.13 3.40 -21.31
N ILE A 155 6.51 3.66 -22.57
CA ILE A 155 6.90 5.00 -23.02
C ILE A 155 5.78 6.03 -22.72
N ALA A 156 4.52 5.66 -22.94
CA ALA A 156 3.39 6.54 -22.66
C ALA A 156 3.03 6.64 -21.17
N HIS A 157 3.35 5.61 -20.39
CA HIS A 157 3.01 5.52 -18.96
C HIS A 157 4.23 5.05 -18.16
N PRO A 158 5.23 5.91 -17.95
CA PRO A 158 6.53 5.51 -17.39
C PRO A 158 6.46 5.12 -15.91
N PHE A 159 5.46 5.60 -15.17
CA PHE A 159 5.28 5.29 -13.74
C PHE A 159 4.28 4.15 -13.49
N ARG A 160 3.75 3.52 -14.55
CA ARG A 160 2.74 2.47 -14.43
C ARG A 160 3.35 1.22 -13.82
N PHE A 161 2.74 0.73 -12.77
CA PHE A 161 3.03 -0.59 -12.21
C PHE A 161 1.75 -1.20 -11.64
N LEU A 162 1.48 -2.45 -11.96
CA LEU A 162 0.53 -3.31 -11.28
C LEU A 162 1.16 -4.69 -11.14
N GLY A 163 1.26 -5.21 -9.93
CA GLY A 163 1.88 -6.51 -9.71
C GLY A 163 1.98 -6.91 -8.25
N LEU A 164 2.43 -8.14 -8.03
CA LEU A 164 2.71 -8.70 -6.72
C LEU A 164 4.17 -8.49 -6.33
N LYS A 165 4.36 -8.07 -5.09
CA LYS A 165 5.68 -7.93 -4.47
C LYS A 165 5.70 -8.61 -3.12
N TRP A 166 6.90 -8.98 -2.74
CA TRP A 166 7.24 -9.45 -1.42
C TRP A 166 8.35 -8.57 -0.84
N LEU A 167 8.28 -8.30 0.45
CA LEU A 167 9.36 -7.65 1.18
C LEU A 167 9.50 -8.21 2.59
N VAL A 168 10.68 -8.04 3.16
CA VAL A 168 10.96 -8.34 4.57
C VAL A 168 11.35 -7.05 5.27
N LYS A 169 10.64 -6.74 6.36
CA LYS A 169 11.03 -5.67 7.27
C LYS A 169 11.73 -6.28 8.48
N ALA A 170 12.92 -5.77 8.82
CA ALA A 170 13.62 -6.17 10.03
C ALA A 170 13.94 -4.94 10.88
N HIS A 171 13.52 -4.99 12.14
CA HIS A 171 13.72 -3.88 13.06
C HIS A 171 15.21 -3.71 13.44
N PRO A 172 15.64 -2.48 13.80
CA PRO A 172 16.98 -2.23 14.26
C PRO A 172 17.36 -3.16 15.42
N VAL A 173 18.59 -3.68 15.41
CA VAL A 173 19.12 -4.60 16.43
C VAL A 173 18.95 -4.05 17.86
N ALA A 174 18.95 -2.72 18.00
CA ALA A 174 18.73 -2.01 19.26
C ALA A 174 17.32 -2.19 19.88
N MET A 175 16.31 -2.61 19.10
CA MET A 175 14.97 -2.98 19.61
C MET A 175 14.88 -4.44 20.08
N GLY A 176 16.00 -5.18 20.06
CA GLY A 176 16.15 -6.50 20.67
C GLY A 176 15.45 -7.66 19.93
N ALA A 177 15.75 -8.88 20.36
CA ALA A 177 15.24 -10.16 19.84
C ALA A 177 13.71 -10.39 20.02
N LEU A 178 12.95 -9.32 20.31
CA LEU A 178 11.52 -9.35 20.61
C LEU A 178 10.64 -9.18 19.36
N VAL A 179 11.16 -8.60 18.28
CA VAL A 179 10.40 -8.43 17.04
C VAL A 179 11.09 -9.18 15.91
N LEU A 180 10.50 -10.32 15.56
CA LEU A 180 10.94 -11.10 14.41
C LEU A 180 10.79 -10.28 13.12
N PRO A 181 11.66 -10.49 12.12
CA PRO A 181 11.44 -9.97 10.78
C PRO A 181 10.04 -10.33 10.29
N ARG A 182 9.37 -9.39 9.62
CA ARG A 182 8.03 -9.62 9.05
C ARG A 182 8.13 -9.67 7.55
N ASP A 183 7.69 -10.77 6.97
CA ASP A 183 7.43 -10.89 5.56
C ASP A 183 6.06 -10.32 5.20
N ILE A 184 5.97 -9.69 4.03
CA ILE A 184 4.72 -9.10 3.53
C ILE A 184 4.64 -9.38 2.04
N VAL A 185 3.57 -10.06 1.63
CA VAL A 185 3.16 -10.17 0.24
C VAL A 185 2.04 -9.17 -0.01
N TYR A 186 2.15 -8.39 -1.08
CA TYR A 186 1.19 -7.33 -1.39
C TYR A 186 1.07 -7.09 -2.90
N VAL A 187 -0.13 -6.67 -3.31
CA VAL A 187 -0.35 -6.04 -4.61
C VAL A 187 0.08 -4.59 -4.51
N GLU A 188 0.87 -4.13 -5.46
CA GLU A 188 1.17 -2.72 -5.68
C GLU A 188 0.48 -2.24 -6.95
N HIS A 189 -0.19 -1.10 -6.86
CA HIS A 189 -0.73 -0.39 -8.01
C HIS A 189 -0.28 1.08 -7.96
N ALA A 190 0.49 1.49 -8.96
CA ALA A 190 1.04 2.84 -9.05
C ALA A 190 0.91 3.39 -10.47
N GLY A 191 0.72 4.70 -10.57
CA GLY A 191 0.65 5.37 -11.86
C GLY A 191 0.18 6.81 -11.76
N ILE A 192 -0.07 7.40 -12.92
CA ILE A 192 -0.67 8.73 -13.06
C ILE A 192 -1.94 8.58 -13.91
N LYS A 193 -3.05 9.14 -13.43
CA LYS A 193 -4.34 9.22 -14.11
C LYS A 193 -4.67 10.67 -14.42
N THR A 194 -5.36 10.89 -15.53
CA THR A 194 -5.96 12.20 -15.85
C THR A 194 -7.41 12.18 -15.41
N ARG A 195 -7.82 13.17 -14.61
CA ARG A 195 -9.19 13.31 -14.11
C ARG A 195 -10.08 14.02 -15.13
N ALA A 196 -11.38 13.98 -14.91
CA ALA A 196 -12.38 14.60 -15.80
C ALA A 196 -12.20 16.13 -15.94
N ASP A 197 -11.63 16.79 -14.94
CA ASP A 197 -11.29 18.21 -14.94
C ASP A 197 -9.94 18.52 -15.63
N GLY A 198 -9.25 17.51 -16.16
CA GLY A 198 -7.94 17.62 -16.79
C GLY A 198 -6.77 17.64 -15.81
N SER A 199 -7.03 17.64 -14.49
CA SER A 199 -5.96 17.53 -13.49
C SER A 199 -5.33 16.13 -13.49
N LYS A 200 -4.07 16.04 -13.07
CA LYS A 200 -3.37 14.77 -12.92
C LYS A 200 -3.44 14.29 -11.47
N LEU A 201 -3.68 13.00 -11.31
CA LEU A 201 -3.62 12.29 -10.03
C LEU A 201 -2.53 11.23 -10.10
N GLY A 202 -1.51 11.32 -9.25
CA GLY A 202 -0.60 10.21 -9.01
C GLY A 202 -1.16 9.34 -7.90
N HIS A 203 -1.06 8.02 -8.07
CA HIS A 203 -1.48 7.06 -7.04
C HIS A 203 -0.35 6.08 -6.73
N PHE A 204 -0.32 5.67 -5.47
CA PHE A 204 0.50 4.57 -4.98
C PHE A 204 -0.33 3.81 -3.96
N LEU A 205 -0.75 2.61 -4.34
CA LEU A 205 -1.60 1.75 -3.55
C LEU A 205 -0.86 0.45 -3.27
N ILE A 206 -0.88 0.03 -2.02
CA ILE A 206 -0.44 -1.29 -1.60
C ILE A 206 -1.58 -1.97 -0.86
N HIS A 207 -1.82 -3.24 -1.15
CA HIS A 207 -2.81 -4.05 -0.47
C HIS A 207 -2.24 -5.44 -0.20
N SER A 208 -2.30 -5.89 1.06
CA SER A 208 -1.82 -7.23 1.43
C SER A 208 -2.51 -8.30 0.59
N ALA A 209 -1.77 -9.31 0.16
CA ALA A 209 -2.30 -10.41 -0.62
C ALA A 209 -1.87 -11.74 0.01
N GLU A 210 -2.81 -12.66 0.13
CA GLU A 210 -2.55 -14.02 0.58
C GLU A 210 -2.33 -14.91 -0.64
N LEU A 211 -1.15 -15.53 -0.73
CA LEU A 211 -0.82 -16.49 -1.77
C LEU A 211 -0.53 -17.84 -1.11
N PRO A 212 -1.33 -18.89 -1.35
CA PRO A 212 -1.09 -20.22 -0.78
C PRO A 212 0.24 -20.83 -1.22
N GLN A 213 0.78 -20.35 -2.34
CA GLN A 213 2.05 -20.79 -2.91
C GLN A 213 3.26 -20.23 -2.14
N ILE A 214 3.05 -19.22 -1.29
CA ILE A 214 4.09 -18.58 -0.49
C ILE A 214 3.90 -18.97 0.98
N PRO A 215 4.78 -19.79 1.55
CA PRO A 215 4.73 -20.09 2.98
C PRO A 215 5.11 -18.84 3.78
N THR A 216 4.41 -18.60 4.90
CA THR A 216 4.81 -17.60 5.89
C THR A 216 6.17 -18.02 6.48
N ILE A 217 7.16 -17.13 6.43
CA ILE A 217 8.54 -17.43 6.86
C ILE A 217 8.86 -17.00 8.30
#